data_AF-A0A7Y3GR00-F1
#
_entry.id   AF-A0A7Y3GR00-F1
#
_cell.length_a   1.000
_cell.length_b   1.000
_cell.length_c   1.000
_cell.angle_alpha   90.00
_cell.angle_beta   90.00
_cell.angle_gamma   90.00
#
_symmetry.space_group_name_H-M   'P 1'
#
loop_
_entity.id
_entity.type
_entity.pdbx_description
1 polymer ?
#
loop_
_entity_poly.entity_id
_entity_poly.type
_entity_poly.pdbx_seq_one_letter_code
_entity_poly.pdbx_strand_id
1 'polypeptide(L)'
;MPIPIVNSIASWFLKKRFHQIELFLKYPNEVQNELLFHLLKTAKDTEIGKTYDFASIKNYEHYRNTVPIVSYEDVKTNIERSRSGESNIFWPNAIRWFAKSSGTTSAKSKFIPVSSESLEDCHYAASKDLLCMYLNNNEDSQLFTGKSLRLGGSKELYKENGTVFGDLSAILIDNMPFWAEFSSTPSSKVSLMSDWEHKMDAIVAE
;
A
#
# COMPACT_ATOMS: atom_id res chain seq x y z
N MET A 1 -18.50 -26.45 -12.30
CA MET A 1 -19.67 -25.87 -11.61
C MET A 1 -19.16 -25.08 -10.43
N PRO A 2 -19.36 -23.75 -10.37
CA PRO A 2 -19.00 -22.99 -9.18
C PRO A 2 -19.86 -23.49 -8.02
N ILE A 3 -19.23 -23.80 -6.90
CA ILE A 3 -19.89 -24.39 -5.73
C ILE A 3 -20.83 -23.32 -5.15
N PRO A 4 -22.16 -23.55 -5.10
CA PRO A 4 -23.16 -22.53 -4.72
C PRO A 4 -22.92 -21.84 -3.38
N ILE A 5 -22.27 -22.53 -2.44
CA ILE A 5 -21.95 -22.04 -1.10
C ILE A 5 -20.87 -20.95 -1.14
N VAL A 6 -19.88 -21.10 -2.03
CA VAL A 6 -18.79 -20.12 -2.20
C VAL A 6 -19.34 -18.78 -2.71
N ASN A 7 -20.33 -18.83 -3.61
CA ASN A 7 -21.02 -17.63 -4.08
C ASN A 7 -21.79 -16.93 -2.94
N SER A 8 -22.50 -17.66 -2.06
CA SER A 8 -23.29 -17.04 -0.99
C SER A 8 -22.46 -16.31 0.07
N ILE A 9 -21.31 -16.90 0.47
CA ILE A 9 -20.40 -16.31 1.47
C ILE A 9 -19.62 -15.16 0.86
N ALA A 10 -19.14 -15.30 -0.38
CA ALA A 10 -18.50 -14.23 -1.12
C ALA A 10 -19.46 -13.06 -1.32
N SER A 11 -20.71 -13.29 -1.77
CA SER A 11 -21.72 -12.24 -1.92
C SER A 11 -22.06 -11.53 -0.61
N TRP A 12 -22.12 -12.25 0.52
CA TRP A 12 -22.33 -11.60 1.82
C TRP A 12 -21.14 -10.73 2.24
N PHE A 13 -19.91 -11.23 2.07
CA PHE A 13 -18.68 -10.48 2.36
C PHE A 13 -18.58 -9.22 1.48
N LEU A 14 -18.89 -9.36 0.18
CA LEU A 14 -18.94 -8.27 -0.79
C LEU A 14 -19.97 -7.23 -0.39
N LYS A 15 -21.21 -7.63 -0.08
CA LYS A 15 -22.27 -6.71 0.38
C LYS A 15 -21.88 -5.96 1.65
N LYS A 16 -21.28 -6.66 2.62
CA LYS A 16 -20.81 -6.04 3.86
C LYS A 16 -19.73 -4.99 3.59
N ARG A 17 -18.75 -5.28 2.73
CA ARG A 17 -17.68 -4.35 2.40
C ARG A 17 -18.19 -3.16 1.58
N PHE A 18 -19.07 -3.41 0.63
CA PHE A 18 -19.71 -2.34 -0.15
C PHE A 18 -20.48 -1.37 0.73
N HIS A 19 -21.22 -1.89 1.73
CA HIS A 19 -21.89 -1.04 2.72
C HIS A 19 -20.92 -0.17 3.53
N GLN A 20 -19.72 -0.67 3.87
CA GLN A 20 -18.70 0.17 4.51
C GLN A 20 -18.22 1.30 3.59
N ILE A 21 -18.07 1.04 2.29
CA ILE A 21 -17.71 2.07 1.30
C ILE A 21 -18.80 3.13 1.21
N GLU A 22 -20.08 2.75 1.24
CA GLU A 22 -21.20 3.71 1.29
C GLU A 22 -21.13 4.61 2.53
N LEU A 23 -20.74 4.06 3.68
CA LEU A 23 -20.55 4.85 4.89
C LEU A 23 -19.41 5.87 4.73
N PHE A 24 -18.32 5.51 4.04
CA PHE A 24 -17.25 6.46 3.74
C PHE A 24 -17.72 7.63 2.89
N LEU A 25 -18.61 7.37 1.91
CA LEU A 25 -19.19 8.40 1.07
C LEU A 25 -20.21 9.26 1.82
N LYS A 26 -20.97 8.66 2.73
CA LYS A 26 -22.02 9.35 3.50
C LYS A 26 -21.47 10.19 4.66
N TYR A 27 -20.36 9.76 5.26
CA TYR A 27 -19.75 10.37 6.45
C TYR A 27 -18.24 10.62 6.25
N PRO A 28 -17.83 11.35 5.19
CA PRO A 28 -16.41 11.47 4.83
C PRO A 28 -15.59 12.22 5.89
N ASN A 29 -16.17 13.21 6.57
CA ASN A 29 -15.47 14.01 7.58
C ASN A 29 -15.21 13.19 8.83
N GLU A 30 -16.20 12.43 9.29
CA GLU A 30 -16.10 11.55 10.45
C GLU A 30 -15.03 10.48 10.22
N VAL A 31 -15.04 9.86 9.04
CA VAL A 31 -14.06 8.83 8.65
C VAL A 31 -12.64 9.40 8.58
N GLN A 32 -12.45 10.58 7.98
CA GLN A 32 -11.14 11.23 7.96
C GLN A 32 -10.66 11.63 9.35
N ASN A 33 -11.56 12.11 10.21
CA ASN A 33 -11.22 12.48 11.57
C ASN A 33 -10.84 11.25 12.42
N GLU A 34 -11.61 10.16 12.33
CA GLU A 34 -11.27 8.89 12.98
C GLU A 34 -9.90 8.35 12.52
N LEU A 35 -9.65 8.36 11.21
CA LEU A 35 -8.37 7.96 10.64
C LEU A 35 -7.22 8.84 11.17
N LEU A 36 -7.38 10.16 11.15
CA LEU A 36 -6.37 11.08 11.68
C LEU A 36 -6.03 10.77 13.15
N PHE A 37 -7.04 10.63 14.01
CA PHE A 37 -6.81 10.35 15.43
C PHE A 37 -6.26 8.96 15.68
N HIS A 38 -6.60 7.98 14.84
CA HIS A 38 -5.96 6.67 14.86
C HIS A 38 -4.46 6.79 14.57
N LEU A 39 -4.08 7.47 13.48
CA LEU A 39 -2.69 7.66 13.08
C LEU A 39 -1.89 8.42 14.15
N LEU A 40 -2.43 9.53 14.67
CA LEU A 40 -1.80 10.31 15.75
C LEU A 40 -1.60 9.47 17.01
N LYS A 41 -2.61 8.71 17.42
CA LYS A 41 -2.55 7.86 18.61
C LYS A 41 -1.50 6.76 18.46
N THR A 42 -1.39 6.16 17.28
CA THR A 42 -0.41 5.11 16.99
C THR A 42 1.01 5.68 16.93
N ALA A 43 1.19 6.85 16.33
CA ALA A 43 2.50 7.47 16.16
C ALA A 43 2.97 8.33 17.34
N LYS A 44 2.17 8.53 18.40
CA LYS A 44 2.49 9.50 19.48
C LYS A 44 3.83 9.29 20.18
N ASP A 45 4.31 8.05 20.26
CA ASP A 45 5.55 7.69 20.97
C ASP A 45 6.79 7.64 20.06
N THR A 46 6.60 7.93 18.77
CA THR A 46 7.68 8.10 17.77
C THR A 46 8.44 9.40 18.00
N GLU A 47 9.62 9.55 17.38
CA GLU A 47 10.38 10.80 17.42
C GLU A 47 9.53 11.97 16.93
N ILE A 48 8.91 11.85 15.74
CA ILE A 48 8.04 12.89 15.18
C ILE A 48 6.82 13.14 16.07
N GLY A 49 6.22 12.08 16.62
CA GLY A 49 5.08 12.19 17.52
C GLY A 49 5.39 12.94 18.81
N LYS A 50 6.61 12.79 19.34
CA LYS A 50 7.09 13.57 20.50
C LYS A 50 7.46 15.00 20.11
N THR A 51 8.10 15.20 18.95
CA THR A 51 8.47 16.53 18.46
C THR A 51 7.27 17.46 18.32
N TYR A 52 6.14 16.94 17.83
CA TYR A 52 4.90 17.69 17.64
C TYR A 52 3.82 17.36 18.67
N ASP A 53 4.19 16.71 19.78
CA ASP A 53 3.30 16.36 20.89
C ASP A 53 1.92 15.80 20.47
N PHE A 54 1.93 14.76 19.63
CA PHE A 54 0.69 14.15 19.11
C PHE A 54 -0.28 13.69 20.21
N ALA A 55 0.21 13.41 21.42
CA ALA A 55 -0.60 13.00 22.55
C ALA A 55 -1.55 14.10 23.06
N SER A 56 -1.17 15.38 22.92
CA SER A 56 -2.00 16.51 23.35
C SER A 56 -3.03 16.94 22.33
N ILE A 57 -2.90 16.51 21.07
CA ILE A 57 -3.84 16.83 19.99
C ILE A 57 -5.23 16.22 20.29
N LYS A 58 -6.28 17.06 20.33
CA LYS A 58 -7.67 16.65 20.69
C LYS A 58 -8.71 16.90 19.60
N ASN A 59 -8.42 17.77 18.64
CA ASN A 59 -9.28 18.05 17.51
C ASN A 59 -8.45 18.46 16.28
N TYR A 60 -9.10 18.53 15.12
CA TYR A 60 -8.45 18.88 13.87
C TYR A 60 -7.80 20.28 13.87
N GLU A 61 -8.40 21.26 14.52
CA GLU A 61 -7.82 22.61 14.61
C GLU A 61 -6.50 22.60 15.38
N HIS A 62 -6.44 21.86 16.50
CA HIS A 62 -5.20 21.66 17.24
C HIS A 62 -4.17 20.95 16.36
N TYR A 63 -4.55 19.86 15.67
CA TYR A 63 -3.64 19.19 14.72
C TYR A 63 -3.05 20.15 13.68
N ARG A 64 -3.91 20.92 13.02
CA ARG A 64 -3.52 21.87 11.97
C ARG A 64 -2.57 22.96 12.46
N ASN A 65 -2.74 23.41 13.71
CA ASN A 65 -1.90 24.45 14.29
C ASN A 65 -0.56 23.91 14.84
N THR A 66 -0.48 22.61 15.12
CA THR A 66 0.70 21.97 15.72
C THR A 66 1.61 21.30 14.69
N VAL A 67 1.04 20.60 13.70
CA VAL A 67 1.80 19.82 12.72
C VAL A 67 2.05 20.65 11.46
N PRO A 68 3.31 20.99 11.14
CA PRO A 68 3.62 21.81 9.98
C PRO A 68 3.44 21.05 8.67
N ILE A 69 3.14 21.79 7.61
CA ILE A 69 3.22 21.28 6.24
C ILE A 69 4.70 21.25 5.86
N VAL A 70 5.18 20.09 5.39
CA VAL A 70 6.59 19.86 5.05
C VAL A 70 6.77 19.40 3.60
N SER A 71 7.91 19.73 3.02
CA SER A 71 8.42 19.18 1.77
C SER A 71 9.21 17.89 2.00
N TYR A 72 9.60 17.18 0.93
CA TYR A 72 10.46 16.00 1.05
C TYR A 72 11.84 16.38 1.62
N GLU A 73 12.32 17.55 1.23
CA GLU A 73 13.62 18.09 1.58
C GLU A 73 13.73 18.35 3.10
N ASP A 74 12.63 18.78 3.72
CA ASP A 74 12.55 19.03 5.17
C ASP A 74 12.68 17.74 5.99
N VAL A 75 12.14 16.62 5.48
CA VAL A 75 12.14 15.33 6.18
C VAL A 75 13.19 14.35 5.66
N LYS A 76 13.99 14.75 4.67
CA LYS A 76 14.94 13.88 3.97
C LYS A 76 15.93 13.23 4.93
N THR A 77 16.47 13.99 5.89
CA THR A 77 17.42 13.44 6.88
C THR A 77 16.79 12.31 7.70
N ASN A 78 15.53 12.47 8.11
CA ASN A 78 14.79 11.45 8.85
C ASN A 78 14.50 10.21 7.98
N ILE A 79 14.24 10.40 6.68
CA ILE A 79 14.08 9.30 5.71
C ILE A 79 15.40 8.54 5.56
N GLU A 80 16.54 9.21 5.38
CA GLU A 80 17.84 8.53 5.23
C GLU A 80 18.27 7.80 6.51
N ARG A 81 17.97 8.35 7.70
CA ARG A 81 18.12 7.66 8.98
C ARG A 81 17.30 6.38 9.01
N SER A 82 16.03 6.45 8.61
CA SER A 82 15.16 5.28 8.53
C SER A 82 15.65 4.23 7.52
N ARG A 83 16.14 4.67 6.35
CA ARG A 83 16.77 3.79 5.33
C ARG A 83 18.06 3.13 5.82
N SER A 84 18.73 3.75 6.79
CA SER A 84 19.92 3.20 7.45
C SER A 84 19.58 2.23 8.58
N GLY A 85 18.29 1.89 8.74
CA GLY A 85 17.80 0.92 9.72
C GLY A 85 17.31 1.52 11.04
N GLU A 86 17.33 2.85 11.19
CA GLU A 86 16.80 3.49 12.39
C GLU A 86 15.26 3.39 12.42
N SER A 87 14.71 3.02 13.58
CA SER A 87 13.28 2.78 13.77
C SER A 87 12.64 3.83 14.68
N ASN A 88 11.31 3.82 14.79
CA ASN A 88 10.55 4.72 15.65
C ASN A 88 10.71 6.23 15.32
N ILE A 89 11.06 6.57 14.08
CA ILE A 89 11.15 7.95 13.59
C ILE A 89 9.75 8.47 13.21
N PHE A 90 9.16 7.87 12.15
CA PHE A 90 7.84 8.24 11.62
C PHE A 90 6.70 7.35 12.11
N TRP A 91 7.02 6.08 12.38
CA TRP A 91 6.07 5.03 12.71
C TRP A 91 6.69 4.11 13.76
N PRO A 92 5.90 3.58 14.72
CA PRO A 92 6.45 2.77 15.81
C PRO A 92 7.07 1.46 15.32
N ASN A 93 6.46 0.81 14.34
CA ASN A 93 7.01 -0.40 13.74
C ASN A 93 8.15 -0.07 12.76
N ALA A 94 9.16 -0.93 12.74
CA ALA A 94 10.31 -0.76 11.86
C ALA A 94 9.89 -0.78 10.39
N ILE A 95 10.36 0.23 9.63
CA ILE A 95 10.08 0.35 8.21
C ILE A 95 11.21 -0.31 7.42
N ARG A 96 10.87 -1.34 6.64
CA ARG A 96 11.85 -2.12 5.86
C ARG A 96 11.86 -1.75 4.38
N TRP A 97 10.76 -1.24 3.85
CA TRP A 97 10.60 -0.97 2.43
C TRP A 97 10.50 0.52 2.15
N PHE A 98 11.11 0.94 1.04
CA PHE A 98 11.07 2.31 0.57
C PHE A 98 10.72 2.36 -0.91
N ALA A 99 9.56 2.92 -1.23
CA ALA A 99 9.16 3.13 -2.61
C ALA A 99 9.98 4.27 -3.22
N LYS A 100 10.62 3.99 -4.35
CA LYS A 100 11.37 4.97 -5.12
C LYS A 100 10.40 5.74 -6.00
N SER A 101 10.28 7.04 -5.77
CA SER A 101 9.56 7.95 -6.65
C SER A 101 10.54 8.65 -7.59
N SER A 102 10.19 8.69 -8.87
CA SER A 102 11.00 9.23 -9.97
C SER A 102 11.01 10.76 -10.07
N GLY A 103 10.53 11.47 -9.03
CA GLY A 103 10.33 12.93 -8.95
C GLY A 103 11.01 13.77 -10.04
N THR A 104 10.21 14.51 -10.81
CA THR A 104 10.60 15.26 -12.02
C THR A 104 11.46 16.51 -11.78
N THR A 105 12.01 16.71 -10.58
CA THR A 105 12.90 17.83 -10.27
C THR A 105 14.13 17.36 -9.50
N SER A 106 15.30 17.77 -10.02
CA SER A 106 16.66 17.66 -9.46
C SER A 106 17.17 16.26 -9.05
N ALA A 107 17.53 15.44 -10.05
CA ALA A 107 18.62 14.44 -10.07
C ALA A 107 18.80 13.41 -8.93
N LYS A 108 17.99 13.41 -7.88
CA LYS A 108 18.03 12.45 -6.77
C LYS A 108 16.64 11.87 -6.56
N SER A 109 16.54 10.55 -6.62
CA SER A 109 15.28 9.84 -6.38
C SER A 109 14.77 10.08 -4.97
N LYS A 110 13.45 10.19 -4.82
CA LYS A 110 12.79 10.31 -3.51
C LYS A 110 12.44 8.91 -3.01
N PHE A 111 12.60 8.69 -1.71
CA PHE A 111 12.32 7.41 -1.06
C PHE A 111 11.17 7.59 -0.07
N ILE A 112 10.06 6.92 -0.33
CA ILE A 112 8.85 7.01 0.50
C ILE A 112 8.81 5.79 1.42
N PRO A 113 8.81 5.97 2.76
CA PRO A 113 8.71 4.86 3.70
C PRO A 113 7.41 4.06 3.49
N VAL A 114 7.51 2.74 3.45
CA VAL A 114 6.37 1.82 3.30
C VAL A 114 6.37 0.85 4.48
N SER A 115 5.49 1.10 5.46
CA SER A 115 5.28 0.21 6.60
C SER A 115 4.49 -1.04 6.21
N SER A 116 4.55 -2.09 7.04
CA SER A 116 3.75 -3.30 6.84
C SER A 116 2.25 -2.98 6.90
N GLU A 117 1.86 -2.07 7.79
CA GLU A 117 0.49 -1.58 7.92
C GLU A 117 0.03 -0.82 6.68
N SER A 118 0.91 -0.04 6.03
CA SER A 118 0.57 0.60 4.75
C SER A 118 0.34 -0.43 3.63
N LEU A 119 1.10 -1.52 3.61
CA LEU A 119 0.87 -2.61 2.66
C LEU A 119 -0.50 -3.26 2.90
N GLU A 120 -0.80 -3.65 4.13
CA GLU A 120 -2.02 -4.40 4.47
C GLU A 120 -3.28 -3.52 4.50
N ASP A 121 -3.25 -2.44 5.27
CA ASP A 121 -4.42 -1.63 5.62
C ASP A 121 -4.73 -0.54 4.57
N CYS A 122 -3.78 -0.26 3.66
CA CYS A 122 -3.97 0.67 2.54
C CYS A 122 -3.92 -0.05 1.19
N HIS A 123 -2.77 -0.54 0.75
CA HIS A 123 -2.61 -1.05 -0.61
C HIS A 123 -3.44 -2.32 -0.90
N TYR A 124 -3.34 -3.33 -0.03
CA TYR A 124 -4.10 -4.57 -0.19
C TYR A 124 -5.56 -4.40 0.19
N ALA A 125 -5.88 -3.56 1.18
CA ALA A 125 -7.27 -3.17 1.46
C ALA A 125 -7.94 -2.51 0.25
N ALA A 126 -7.29 -1.53 -0.39
CA ALA A 126 -7.83 -0.85 -1.57
C ALA A 126 -7.99 -1.80 -2.77
N SER A 127 -7.09 -2.77 -2.93
CA SER A 127 -7.21 -3.80 -3.97
C SER A 127 -8.44 -4.70 -3.74
N LYS A 128 -8.74 -5.04 -2.48
CA LYS A 128 -9.95 -5.78 -2.11
C LYS A 128 -11.21 -4.93 -2.36
N ASP A 129 -11.15 -3.63 -2.11
CA ASP A 129 -12.26 -2.70 -2.39
C ASP A 129 -12.56 -2.60 -3.87
N LEU A 130 -11.52 -2.46 -4.70
CA LEU A 130 -11.65 -2.44 -6.15
C LEU A 130 -12.32 -3.72 -6.66
N LEU A 131 -11.85 -4.88 -6.20
CA LEU A 131 -12.45 -6.17 -6.56
C LEU A 131 -13.91 -6.25 -6.11
N CYS A 132 -14.20 -5.75 -4.91
CA CYS A 132 -15.56 -5.71 -4.37
C CYS A 132 -16.50 -4.86 -5.22
N MET A 133 -16.06 -3.64 -5.57
CA MET A 133 -16.83 -2.73 -6.41
C MET A 133 -17.05 -3.31 -7.82
N TYR A 134 -16.02 -3.94 -8.39
CA TYR A 134 -16.12 -4.56 -9.70
C TYR A 134 -17.16 -5.70 -9.71
N LEU A 135 -17.09 -6.64 -8.75
CA LEU A 135 -18.02 -7.76 -8.68
C LEU A 135 -19.45 -7.30 -8.35
N ASN A 136 -19.60 -6.25 -7.54
CA ASN A 136 -20.90 -5.65 -7.27
C ASN A 136 -21.53 -5.05 -8.54
N ASN A 137 -20.72 -4.43 -9.40
CA ASN A 137 -21.20 -3.82 -10.64
C ASN A 137 -21.33 -4.83 -11.80
N ASN A 138 -20.83 -6.06 -11.63
CA ASN A 138 -20.79 -7.09 -12.66
C ASN A 138 -21.14 -8.46 -12.05
N GLU A 139 -22.42 -8.65 -11.67
CA GLU A 139 -22.88 -9.84 -10.94
C GLU A 139 -22.61 -11.16 -11.69
N ASP A 140 -22.63 -11.13 -13.03
CA ASP A 140 -22.37 -12.29 -13.90
C ASP A 140 -20.87 -12.50 -14.22
N SER A 141 -19.97 -11.75 -13.56
CA SER A 141 -18.55 -11.78 -13.88
C SER A 141 -17.93 -13.17 -13.76
N GLN A 142 -17.17 -13.54 -14.79
CA GLN A 142 -16.37 -14.77 -14.84
C GLN A 142 -14.90 -14.51 -14.45
N LEU A 143 -14.60 -13.42 -13.74
CA LEU A 143 -13.23 -13.00 -13.40
C LEU A 143 -12.38 -14.12 -12.79
N PHE A 144 -13.00 -14.98 -11.96
CA PHE A 144 -12.31 -16.08 -11.26
C PHE A 144 -12.29 -17.40 -12.03
N THR A 145 -12.87 -17.48 -13.24
CA THR A 145 -12.84 -18.71 -14.04
C THR A 145 -11.56 -18.85 -14.87
N GLY A 146 -10.73 -17.81 -14.93
CA GLY A 146 -9.45 -17.80 -15.63
C GLY A 146 -8.34 -17.17 -14.80
N LYS A 147 -7.14 -17.10 -15.38
CA LYS A 147 -6.01 -16.37 -14.78
C LYS A 147 -6.10 -14.88 -15.13
N SER A 148 -5.70 -14.02 -14.20
CA SER A 148 -5.56 -12.60 -14.44
C SER A 148 -4.18 -12.28 -15.01
N LEU A 149 -4.11 -11.75 -16.25
CA LEU A 149 -2.85 -11.28 -16.83
C LEU A 149 -2.41 -9.97 -16.19
N ARG A 150 -1.20 -9.94 -15.65
CA ARG A 150 -0.57 -8.79 -15.02
C ARG A 150 0.62 -8.33 -15.83
N LEU A 151 0.48 -7.17 -16.47
CA LEU A 151 1.58 -6.53 -17.21
C LEU A 151 2.11 -5.36 -16.39
N GLY A 152 3.18 -5.59 -15.64
CA GLY A 152 3.87 -4.55 -14.87
C GLY A 152 5.23 -4.20 -15.49
N GLY A 153 5.65 -2.94 -15.38
CA GLY A 153 6.98 -2.49 -15.80
C GLY A 153 8.12 -2.78 -14.81
N SER A 154 7.89 -3.66 -13.83
CA SER A 154 8.64 -3.70 -12.57
C SER A 154 10.14 -3.92 -12.74
N LYS A 155 10.91 -3.04 -12.12
CA LYS A 155 12.35 -3.15 -11.87
C LYS A 155 12.63 -3.99 -10.63
N GLU A 156 13.86 -4.47 -10.54
CA GLU A 156 14.38 -5.26 -9.42
C GLU A 156 14.38 -4.46 -8.09
N LEU A 157 14.20 -5.17 -6.98
CA LEU A 157 14.33 -4.63 -5.63
C LEU A 157 15.79 -4.59 -5.21
N TYR A 158 16.23 -3.45 -4.67
CA TYR A 158 17.59 -3.25 -4.20
C TYR A 158 17.64 -3.34 -2.68
N LYS A 159 18.70 -3.94 -2.13
CA LYS A 159 18.95 -4.06 -0.70
C LYS A 159 20.14 -3.18 -0.29
N GLU A 160 19.95 -2.35 0.72
CA GLU A 160 20.99 -1.45 1.25
C GLU A 160 20.76 -1.25 2.74
N ASN A 161 21.81 -1.37 3.57
CA ASN A 161 21.75 -1.12 5.02
C ASN A 161 20.60 -1.86 5.76
N GLY A 162 20.28 -3.08 5.33
CA GLY A 162 19.20 -3.88 5.93
C GLY A 162 17.78 -3.45 5.55
N THR A 163 17.63 -2.48 4.64
CA THR A 163 16.35 -2.05 4.07
C THR A 163 16.28 -2.40 2.58
N VAL A 164 15.07 -2.36 2.03
CA VAL A 164 14.75 -2.67 0.63
C VAL A 164 14.17 -1.42 -0.03
N PHE A 165 14.58 -1.12 -1.26
CA PHE A 165 13.98 -0.05 -2.05
C PHE A 165 13.80 -0.43 -3.51
N GLY A 166 12.81 0.16 -4.16
CA GLY A 166 12.48 -0.10 -5.56
C GLY A 166 11.14 0.52 -5.94
N ASP A 167 10.61 0.15 -7.10
CA ASP A 167 9.27 0.60 -7.50
C ASP A 167 8.23 0.06 -6.51
N LEU A 168 7.22 0.85 -6.17
CA LEU A 168 6.16 0.43 -5.25
C LEU A 168 5.46 -0.85 -5.73
N SER A 169 5.25 -0.99 -7.04
CA SER A 169 4.68 -2.20 -7.64
C SER A 169 5.55 -3.44 -7.39
N ALA A 170 6.88 -3.32 -7.46
CA ALA A 170 7.80 -4.42 -7.17
C ALA A 170 7.71 -4.83 -5.69
N ILE A 171 7.64 -3.84 -4.77
CA ILE A 171 7.46 -4.10 -3.33
C ILE A 171 6.12 -4.83 -3.08
N LEU A 172 5.04 -4.39 -3.73
CA LEU A 172 3.73 -5.01 -3.59
C LEU A 172 3.71 -6.45 -4.11
N ILE A 173 4.36 -6.72 -5.25
CA ILE A 173 4.46 -8.05 -5.86
C ILE A 173 5.26 -8.99 -4.96
N ASP A 174 6.41 -8.55 -4.46
CA ASP A 174 7.30 -9.33 -3.59
C ASP A 174 6.63 -9.72 -2.26
N ASN A 175 5.70 -8.90 -1.76
CA ASN A 175 4.99 -9.15 -0.51
C ASN A 175 3.59 -9.75 -0.69
N MET A 176 3.21 -10.15 -1.91
CA MET A 176 1.89 -10.74 -2.12
C MET A 176 1.73 -12.09 -1.41
N PRO A 177 0.52 -12.40 -0.92
CA PRO A 177 0.19 -13.75 -0.50
C PRO A 177 0.32 -14.76 -1.65
N PHE A 178 0.79 -15.97 -1.34
CA PHE A 178 1.01 -17.02 -2.33
C PHE A 178 -0.23 -17.32 -3.19
N TRP A 179 -1.45 -17.23 -2.62
CA TRP A 179 -2.69 -17.53 -3.34
C TRP A 179 -2.98 -16.52 -4.45
N ALA A 180 -2.52 -15.27 -4.32
CA ALA A 180 -2.70 -14.25 -5.35
C ALA A 180 -1.90 -14.63 -6.60
N GLU A 181 -0.71 -15.19 -6.43
CA GLU A 181 0.13 -15.69 -7.52
C GLU A 181 -0.56 -16.81 -8.31
N PHE A 182 -1.22 -17.76 -7.64
CA PHE A 182 -1.96 -18.85 -8.31
C PHE A 182 -3.10 -18.36 -9.21
N SER A 183 -3.69 -17.20 -8.92
CA SER A 183 -4.78 -16.60 -9.68
C SER A 183 -4.32 -15.65 -10.80
N SER A 184 -3.01 -15.44 -10.95
CA SER A 184 -2.44 -14.50 -11.93
C SER A 184 -1.37 -15.13 -12.82
N THR A 185 -1.12 -14.49 -13.97
CA THR A 185 -0.01 -14.78 -14.88
C THR A 185 0.63 -13.45 -15.30
N PRO A 186 1.95 -13.35 -15.48
CA PRO A 186 2.94 -14.40 -15.24
C PRO A 186 3.28 -14.54 -13.74
N SER A 187 4.13 -15.49 -13.38
CA SER A 187 4.65 -15.68 -12.03
C SER A 187 5.28 -14.40 -11.46
N SER A 188 5.42 -14.29 -10.13
CA SER A 188 6.06 -13.13 -9.51
C SER A 188 7.50 -12.96 -10.01
N LYS A 189 8.19 -14.08 -10.26
CA LYS A 189 9.54 -14.11 -10.83
C LYS A 189 9.61 -13.42 -12.20
N VAL A 190 8.75 -13.79 -13.14
CA VAL A 190 8.71 -13.18 -14.48
C VAL A 190 8.21 -11.72 -14.39
N SER A 191 7.24 -11.46 -13.51
CA SER A 191 6.73 -10.11 -13.26
C SER A 191 7.79 -9.13 -12.76
N LEU A 192 8.83 -9.60 -12.07
CA LEU A 192 9.92 -8.78 -11.51
C LEU A 192 11.14 -8.65 -12.45
N MET A 193 11.11 -9.25 -13.64
CA MET A 193 12.18 -9.08 -14.64
C MET A 193 12.28 -7.64 -15.12
N SER A 194 13.51 -7.10 -15.13
CA SER A 194 13.82 -5.72 -15.50
C SER A 194 13.92 -5.48 -17.01
N ASP A 195 14.37 -6.47 -17.77
CA ASP A 195 14.52 -6.39 -19.22
C ASP A 195 13.19 -6.73 -19.90
N TRP A 196 12.60 -5.76 -20.60
CA TRP A 196 11.28 -5.89 -21.18
C TRP A 196 11.20 -6.92 -22.32
N GLU A 197 12.24 -7.02 -23.14
CA GLU A 197 12.26 -7.94 -24.29
C GLU A 197 12.30 -9.38 -23.79
N HIS A 198 13.24 -9.68 -22.88
CA HIS A 198 13.33 -11.02 -22.26
C HIS A 198 12.10 -11.35 -21.41
N LYS A 199 11.49 -10.34 -20.76
CA LYS A 199 10.26 -10.52 -19.99
C LYS A 199 9.09 -10.89 -20.90
N MET A 200 8.98 -10.27 -22.08
CA MET A 200 7.92 -10.60 -23.03
C MET A 200 8.02 -12.06 -23.47
N ASP A 201 9.23 -12.52 -23.81
CA ASP A 201 9.47 -13.91 -24.16
C ASP A 201 9.11 -14.87 -23.01
N ALA A 202 9.48 -14.50 -21.78
CA ALA A 202 9.14 -15.29 -20.59
C ALA A 202 7.63 -15.31 -20.29
N ILE A 203 6.90 -14.20 -20.52
CA ILE A 203 5.43 -14.14 -20.38
C ILE A 203 4.75 -15.08 -21.37
N VAL A 204 5.21 -15.11 -22.62
CA VAL A 204 4.64 -15.99 -23.67
C VAL A 204 4.91 -17.46 -23.39
N ALA A 205 6.01 -17.78 -22.71
CA ALA A 205 6.42 -19.15 -22.40
C ALA A 205 5.72 -19.77 -21.18
N GLU A 206 4.96 -19.00 -20.37
CA GLU A 206 4.21 -19.47 -19.18
C GLU A 206 2.73 -19.78 -19.46
#